data_AF-A0A7D4BRF9-F1
#
_entry.id   AF-A0A7D4BRF9-F1
#
_cell.length_a   1.000
_cell.length_b   1.000
_cell.length_c   1.000
_cell.angle_alpha   90.00
_cell.angle_beta   90.00
_cell.angle_gamma   90.00
#
_symmetry.space_group_name_H-M   'P 1'
#
loop_
_entity.id
_entity.type
_entity.pdbx_description
1 polymer ?
#
loop_
_entity_poly.entity_id
_entity_poly.type
_entity_poly.pdbx_seq_one_letter_code
_entity_poly.pdbx_strand_id
1 'polypeptide(L)' 'MDIKYLSDAKGTITGVFIPIEEWQRLQKQYNINEEVAADSGKQLRQELTGALQKLKRDDSED' A
#
# COMPACT_ATOMS: atom_id res chain seq x y z
N MET A 1 20.18 1.81 -11.78
CA MET A 1 19.59 2.65 -10.72
C MET A 1 19.24 4.04 -11.21
N ASP A 2 18.04 4.16 -11.80
CA ASP A 2 17.34 5.44 -11.97
C ASP A 2 16.41 5.63 -10.77
N ILE A 3 16.97 6.13 -9.66
CA ILE A 3 16.18 6.43 -8.47
C ILE A 3 15.55 7.81 -8.68
N LYS A 4 14.22 7.86 -8.78
CA LYS A 4 13.49 9.13 -8.93
C LYS A 4 13.06 9.63 -7.55
N TYR A 5 13.47 10.84 -7.20
CA TYR A 5 13.05 11.45 -5.94
C TYR A 5 11.68 12.08 -6.11
N LEU A 6 10.75 11.73 -5.22
CA LEU A 6 9.46 12.38 -5.10
C LEU A 6 9.65 13.59 -4.18
N SER A 7 9.33 14.76 -4.68
CA SER A 7 9.37 16.01 -3.93
C SER A 7 7.94 16.49 -3.69
N ASP A 8 7.64 16.88 -2.46
CA ASP A 8 6.39 17.60 -2.16
C ASP A 8 6.42 19.02 -2.74
N ALA A 9 5.27 19.70 -2.77
CA ALA A 9 5.11 21.05 -3.31
C ALA A 9 6.06 22.09 -2.68
N LYS A 10 6.66 21.78 -1.53
CA LYS A 10 7.65 22.61 -0.82
C LYS A 10 9.11 22.29 -1.17
N GLY A 11 9.37 21.38 -2.11
CA GLY A 11 10.72 20.97 -2.51
C GLY A 11 11.40 19.99 -1.56
N THR A 12 10.72 19.56 -0.49
CA THR A 12 11.22 18.53 0.42
C THR A 12 11.06 17.16 -0.24
N ILE A 13 12.14 16.38 -0.25
CA ILE A 13 12.13 14.99 -0.73
C ILE A 13 11.28 14.16 0.23
N THR A 14 10.10 13.73 -0.20
CA THR A 14 9.15 12.94 0.59
C THR A 14 9.22 11.45 0.28
N GLY A 15 9.90 11.06 -0.80
CA GLY A 15 10.06 9.65 -1.12
C GLY A 15 11.04 9.39 -2.24
N VAL A 16 11.31 8.11 -2.45
CA VAL A 16 12.08 7.62 -3.59
C VAL A 16 11.25 6.61 -4.34
N PHE A 17 11.20 6.75 -5.66
CA PHE A 17 10.64 5.77 -6.55
C PHE A 17 11.78 4.87 -7.03
N ILE A 18 11.64 3.59 -6.72
CA ILE A 18 12.55 2.53 -7.15
C ILE A 18 11.73 1.58 -8.04
N PRO A 19 12.18 1.27 -9.26
CA PRO A 19 11.53 0.25 -10.10
C PRO A 19 11.45 -1.10 -9.37
N ILE A 20 10.35 -1.83 -9.57
CA ILE A 20 10.07 -3.08 -8.84
C ILE A 20 11.21 -4.11 -8.98
N GLU A 21 11.79 -4.24 -10.18
CA GLU A 21 12.90 -5.17 -10.42
C GLU A 21 14.16 -4.81 -9.62
N GLU A 22 14.45 -3.52 -9.49
CA GLU A 22 15.57 -3.02 -8.67
C GLU A 22 15.26 -3.19 -7.18
N TRP A 23 14.02 -2.95 -6.76
CA TRP A 23 13.58 -3.20 -5.38
C TRP A 23 13.74 -4.67 -4.99
N GLN A 24 13.32 -5.60 -5.85
CA GLN A 24 13.49 -7.04 -5.61
C GLN A 24 14.96 -7.48 -5.54
N ARG A 25 15.85 -6.87 -6.34
CA ARG A 25 17.29 -7.12 -6.25
C ARG A 25 17.86 -6.62 -4.93
N LEU A 26 17.47 -5.42 -4.51
CA LEU A 26 17.87 -4.83 -3.23
C LEU A 26 17.37 -5.65 -2.05
N GLN A 27 16.12 -6.11 -2.08
CA GLN A 27 15.55 -6.97 -1.03
C GLN A 27 16.37 -8.24 -0.86
N LYS A 28 16.80 -8.89 -1.96
CA LYS A 28 17.66 -10.08 -1.91
C LYS A 28 19.08 -9.78 -1.46
N GLN A 29 19.67 -8.69 -1.93
CA GLN A 29 21.06 -8.32 -1.61
C GLN A 29 21.24 -7.90 -0.16
N TYR A 30 20.26 -7.16 0.38
CA TYR A 30 20.32 -6.61 1.73
C TYR A 30 19.46 -7.39 2.74
N ASN A 31 18.88 -8.52 2.31
CA ASN A 31 17.98 -9.36 3.11
C ASN A 31 16.86 -8.53 3.78
N ILE A 32 16.33 -7.56 3.02
CA ILE A 32 15.27 -6.67 3.49
C ILE A 32 13.99 -7.49 3.51
N ASN A 33 13.64 -7.97 4.70
CA ASN A 33 12.30 -8.43 4.97
C ASN A 33 11.45 -7.17 5.20
N GLU A 34 10.64 -6.80 4.21
CA GLU A 34 9.45 -6.01 4.51
C GLU A 34 8.58 -6.87 5.43
N GLU A 35 8.81 -6.78 6.74
CA GLU A 35 7.77 -7.12 7.71
C GLU A 35 6.63 -6.18 7.39
N VAL A 36 5.73 -6.68 6.56
CA VAL A 36 4.50 -6.04 6.10
C VAL A 36 3.95 -5.25 7.27
N ALA A 37 3.88 -3.93 7.09
CA ALA A 37 3.25 -3.03 8.05
C ALA A 37 1.97 -3.70 8.55
N ALA A 38 1.96 -3.95 9.86
CA ALA A 38 0.97 -4.73 10.56
C ALA A 38 -0.46 -4.40 10.11
N ASP A 39 -1.25 -5.46 9.88
CA ASP A 39 -2.71 -5.51 9.88
C ASP A 39 -3.54 -4.57 8.98
N SER A 40 -2.94 -3.60 8.29
CA SER A 40 -3.68 -2.55 7.57
C SER A 40 -4.47 -3.11 6.38
N GLY A 41 -3.93 -4.13 5.70
CA GLY A 41 -4.61 -4.80 4.60
C GLY A 41 -5.76 -5.72 5.03
N LYS A 42 -5.71 -6.29 6.25
CA LYS A 42 -6.80 -7.09 6.80
C LYS A 42 -7.93 -6.21 7.30
N GLN A 43 -7.60 -5.14 8.01
CA GLN A 43 -8.57 -4.19 8.55
C GLN A 43 -9.34 -3.49 7.42
N LEU A 44 -8.65 -3.04 6.37
CA LEU A 44 -9.29 -2.43 5.20
C LEU A 44 -10.24 -3.40 4.46
N ARG A 45 -9.87 -4.68 4.37
CA ARG A 45 -10.72 -5.72 3.77
C ARG A 45 -11.96 -6.00 4.61
N GLN A 46 -11.84 -5.99 5.93
CA GLN A 46 -12.97 -6.18 6.85
C GLN A 46 -13.95 -5.02 6.77
N GLU A 47 -13.46 -3.78 6.75
CA GLU A 47 -14.30 -2.58 6.61
C GLU A 47 -15.03 -2.56 5.26
N LEU A 48 -14.33 -2.86 4.16
CA LEU A 48 -14.94 -2.95 2.83
C LEU A 48 -16.02 -4.03 2.77
N THR A 49 -15.75 -5.21 3.36
CA THR A 49 -16.73 -6.31 3.40
C THR A 49 -17.96 -5.94 4.22
N GLY A 50 -17.77 -5.26 5.36
CA GLY A 50 -18.87 -4.78 6.19
C GLY A 50 -19.73 -3.73 5.50
N ALA A 51 -19.13 -2.81 4.75
CA ALA A 51 -19.84 -1.79 3.96
C ALA A 51 -20.68 -2.43 2.84
N LEU A 52 -20.12 -3.41 2.12
CA LEU A 52 -20.83 -4.12 1.06
C LEU A 52 -22.02 -4.94 1.58
N GLN A 53 -21.89 -5.56 2.75
CA GLN A 53 -22.99 -6.30 3.38
C GLN A 53 -24.12 -5.39 3.86
N LYS A 54 -23.80 -4.21 4.39
CA LYS A 54 -24.81 -3.21 4.78
C LYS A 54 -25.60 -2.73 3.57
N LEU A 55 -24.91 -2.39 2.47
CA LEU A 55 -25.57 -1.94 1.25
C LEU A 55 -26.51 -3.02 0.67
N LYS A 56 -26.06 -4.28 0.65
CA LYS A 56 -26.87 -5.41 0.18
C LYS A 56 -28.13 -5.65 1.03
N ARG A 57 -28.07 -5.30 2.32
CA ARG A 57 -29.18 -5.46 3.26
C ARG A 57 -30.19 -4.32 3.14
N ASP A 58 -29.73 -3.11 2.87
CA ASP A 58 -30.55 -1.93 2.57
C ASP A 58 -31.38 -2.13 1.28
N ASP A 59 -30.81 -2.74 0.24
CA ASP A 59 -31.53 -3.09 -1.01
C ASP A 59 -32.56 -4.24 -0.88
N SER A 60 -32.67 -4.88 0.29
CA SER A 60 -33.58 -6.03 0.52
C SER A 60 -34.75 -5.71 1.46
N GLU A 61 -34.89 -4.47 1.91
CA GLU A 61 -36.06 -3.97 2.66
C GLU A 61 -36.84 -2.95 1.80
N ASP A 62 -37.40 -3.44 0.69
CA ASP A 62 -38.55 -2.84 -0.03
C ASP A 62 -39.48 -3.97 -0.53
#